data_AF-A0A2V8T2A3-F1
#
_entry.id   AF-A0A2V8T2A3-F1
#
_cell.length_a   1.000
_cell.length_b   1.000
_cell.length_c   1.000
_cell.angle_alpha   90.00
_cell.angle_beta   90.00
_cell.angle_gamma   90.00
#
_symmetry.space_group_name_H-M   'P 1'
#
loop_
_entity.id
_entity.type
_entity.pdbx_description
1 polymer ?
#
loop_
_entity_poly.entity_id
_entity_poly.type
_entity_poly.pdbx_seq_one_letter_code
_entity_poly.pdbx_strand_id
1 'polypeptide(L)'
;MIQDLQYALRLIRKSPGAAIVAVLTVAIGVGANTAIFSVIRAVLLSPLPYTDADRIVALAESWPNLSGPRPISKLNYRDWAEQNTVFELTAAARWWTVTLSSGDEPVFLV
;
A
#
# COMPACT_ATOMS: atom_id res chain seq x y z
N MET A 1 21.81 -31.30 -19.48
CA MET A 1 21.25 -30.82 -18.20
C MET A 1 22.18 -31.05 -17.01
N ILE A 2 22.51 -32.28 -16.59
CA ILE A 2 23.45 -32.50 -15.46
C ILE A 2 24.87 -32.01 -15.78
N GLN A 3 25.33 -32.16 -17.03
CA GLN A 3 26.62 -31.66 -17.48
C GLN A 3 26.72 -30.13 -17.42
N ASP A 4 25.62 -29.42 -17.72
CA ASP A 4 25.57 -27.95 -17.68
C ASP A 4 25.72 -27.44 -16.24
N LEU A 5 25.09 -28.12 -15.27
CA LEU A 5 25.18 -27.78 -13.85
C LEU A 5 26.61 -27.99 -13.31
N GLN A 6 27.25 -29.09 -13.70
CA GLN A 6 28.65 -29.36 -13.35
C GLN A 6 29.60 -28.33 -13.98
N TYR A 7 29.33 -27.92 -15.21
CA TYR A 7 30.12 -26.92 -15.92
C TYR A 7 29.98 -25.54 -15.26
N ALA A 8 28.76 -25.14 -14.90
CA ALA A 8 28.49 -23.90 -14.17
C ALA A 8 29.19 -23.88 -12.80
N LEU A 9 29.15 -24.98 -12.04
CA LEU A 9 29.88 -25.10 -10.76
C LEU A 9 31.39 -24.99 -10.93
N ARG A 10 31.93 -25.57 -12.02
CA ARG A 10 33.36 -25.50 -12.34
C ARG A 10 33.76 -24.09 -12.75
N LEU A 11 32.89 -23.37 -13.46
CA LEU A 11 33.08 -21.98 -13.85
C LEU A 11 33.08 -21.04 -12.63
N ILE A 12 32.14 -21.23 -11.71
CA ILE A 12 32.07 -20.49 -10.43
C ILE A 12 33.35 -20.70 -9.61
N ARG A 13 33.86 -21.94 -9.53
CA ARG A 13 35.13 -22.25 -8.85
C ARG A 13 36.36 -21.67 -9.54
N LYS A 14 36.31 -21.46 -10.86
CA LYS A 14 37.44 -20.95 -11.66
C LYS A 14 37.54 -19.42 -11.61
N SER A 15 36.43 -18.71 -11.42
CA SER A 15 36.36 -17.26 -11.29
C SER A 15 35.46 -16.81 -10.12
N PRO A 16 35.89 -17.05 -8.86
CA PRO A 16 35.07 -16.81 -7.68
C PRO A 16 34.68 -15.33 -7.48
N GLY A 17 35.56 -14.38 -7.85
CA GLY A 17 35.26 -12.95 -7.72
C GLY A 17 34.05 -12.50 -8.53
N ALA A 18 33.95 -12.93 -9.79
CA ALA A 18 32.81 -12.61 -10.65
C ALA A 18 31.51 -13.26 -10.16
N ALA A 19 31.60 -14.51 -9.67
CA ALA A 19 30.45 -15.21 -9.11
C ALA A 19 29.92 -14.53 -7.84
N ILE A 20 30.80 -14.05 -6.95
CA ILE A 20 30.41 -13.33 -5.73
C ILE A 20 29.64 -12.06 -6.09
N VAL A 21 30.16 -11.25 -7.02
CA VAL A 21 29.49 -10.01 -7.45
C VAL A 21 28.11 -10.32 -8.03
N ALA A 22 28.01 -11.32 -8.92
CA ALA A 22 26.74 -11.72 -9.51
C ALA A 22 25.71 -12.16 -8.44
N VAL A 23 26.13 -12.98 -7.48
CA VAL A 23 25.28 -13.43 -6.37
C VAL A 23 24.83 -12.25 -5.51
N LEU A 24 25.73 -11.33 -5.18
CA LEU A 24 25.41 -10.13 -4.41
C LEU A 24 24.40 -9.24 -5.12
N THR A 25 24.58 -8.99 -6.42
CA THR A 25 23.62 -8.19 -7.21
C THR A 25 22.24 -8.83 -7.23
N VAL A 26 22.15 -10.14 -7.43
CA VAL A 26 20.88 -10.88 -7.40
C VAL A 26 20.27 -10.84 -6.00
N ALA A 27 21.07 -11.07 -4.96
CA ALA A 27 20.62 -11.03 -3.57
C ALA A 27 20.08 -9.64 -3.17
N ILE A 28 20.72 -8.55 -3.62
CA ILE A 28 20.24 -7.19 -3.37
C ILE A 28 18.94 -6.94 -4.12
N GLY A 29 18.84 -7.30 -5.41
CA GLY A 29 17.62 -7.08 -6.19
C GLY A 29 16.41 -7.84 -5.63
N VAL A 30 16.59 -9.12 -5.28
CA VAL A 30 15.52 -9.94 -4.69
C VAL A 30 15.24 -9.52 -3.25
N GLY A 31 16.28 -9.22 -2.47
CA GLY A 31 16.17 -8.81 -1.07
C GLY A 31 15.50 -7.46 -0.90
N ALA A 32 15.82 -6.46 -1.74
CA ALA A 32 15.22 -5.14 -1.69
C ALA A 32 13.71 -5.21 -1.96
N ASN A 33 13.30 -5.93 -3.01
CA ASN A 33 11.89 -6.14 -3.33
C ASN A 33 11.17 -6.85 -2.18
N THR A 34 11.77 -7.92 -1.65
CA THR A 34 11.20 -8.67 -0.53
C THR A 34 11.08 -7.83 0.75
N ALA A 35 12.08 -6.99 1.04
CA ALA A 35 12.09 -6.09 2.19
C ALA A 35 10.97 -5.06 2.11
N ILE A 36 10.77 -4.43 0.94
CA ILE A 36 9.68 -3.48 0.72
C ILE A 36 8.32 -4.14 0.97
N PHE A 37 8.07 -5.32 0.37
CA PHE A 37 6.82 -6.04 0.59
C PHE A 37 6.64 -6.55 2.02
N SER A 38 7.73 -6.91 2.70
CA SER A 38 7.71 -7.31 4.11
C SER A 38 7.32 -6.14 5.01
N VAL A 39 7.91 -4.96 4.80
CA VAL A 39 7.56 -3.73 5.55
C VAL A 39 6.12 -3.32 5.25
N ILE A 40 5.70 -3.32 3.99
CA ILE A 40 4.30 -3.07 3.61
C ILE A 40 3.39 -4.05 4.35
N ARG A 41 3.69 -5.34 4.34
CA ARG A 41 2.87 -6.33 5.04
C ARG A 41 2.88 -6.13 6.55
N ALA A 42 4.02 -5.79 7.15
CA ALA A 42 4.13 -5.58 8.59
C ALA A 42 3.43 -4.29 9.05
N VAL A 43 3.41 -3.25 8.22
CA VAL A 43 2.88 -1.93 8.59
C VAL A 43 1.44 -1.73 8.12
N LEU A 44 1.12 -2.10 6.87
CA LEU A 44 -0.22 -1.95 6.29
C LEU A 44 -1.13 -3.17 6.54
N LEU A 45 -0.55 -4.37 6.67
CA LEU A 45 -1.30 -5.63 6.85
C LEU A 45 -1.06 -6.29 8.21
N SER A 46 -0.28 -5.70 9.13
CA SER A 46 -0.46 -6.06 10.54
C SER A 46 -1.92 -5.77 10.84
N PRO A 47 -2.67 -6.74 11.40
CA PRO A 47 -4.04 -6.49 11.81
C PRO A 47 -3.98 -5.27 12.72
N LEU A 48 -4.58 -4.17 12.27
CA LEU A 48 -4.64 -2.97 13.08
C LEU A 48 -5.24 -3.43 14.42
N PRO A 49 -4.67 -3.04 15.57
CA PRO A 49 -5.12 -3.48 16.89
C PRO A 49 -6.46 -2.83 17.26
N TYR A 50 -7.43 -2.93 16.36
CA TYR A 50 -8.82 -2.55 16.55
C TYR A 50 -9.56 -3.80 16.97
N THR A 51 -10.13 -3.74 18.17
CA THR A 51 -11.15 -4.68 18.63
C THR A 51 -12.27 -4.72 17.60
N ASP A 52 -12.71 -5.93 17.21
CA ASP A 52 -13.74 -6.16 16.18
C ASP A 52 -13.40 -5.64 14.76
N ALA A 53 -12.20 -5.91 14.25
CA ALA A 53 -11.78 -5.54 12.89
C ALA A 53 -12.79 -5.97 11.79
N ASP A 54 -13.55 -7.04 12.02
CA ASP A 54 -14.58 -7.56 11.10
C ASP A 54 -15.77 -6.61 10.91
N ARG A 55 -15.97 -5.65 11.85
CA ARG A 55 -17.04 -4.65 11.80
C ARG A 55 -16.64 -3.38 11.04
N ILE A 56 -15.39 -3.28 10.57
CA ILE A 56 -14.88 -2.12 9.84
C ILE A 56 -15.30 -2.22 8.37
N VAL A 57 -16.07 -1.23 7.89
CA VAL A 57 -16.51 -1.14 6.50
C VAL A 57 -16.13 0.21 5.87
N ALA A 58 -15.79 0.19 4.59
CA ALA A 58 -15.51 1.40 3.82
C ALA A 58 -16.80 1.93 3.18
N LEU A 59 -17.17 3.17 3.52
CA LEU A 59 -18.29 3.87 2.90
C LEU A 59 -17.79 4.66 1.67
N ALA A 60 -18.52 4.55 0.57
CA ALA A 60 -18.24 5.31 -0.65
C ALA A 60 -19.52 5.66 -1.39
N GLU A 61 -19.52 6.80 -2.09
CA GLU A 61 -20.61 7.13 -3.00
C GLU A 61 -20.54 6.29 -4.27
N SER A 62 -21.70 5.81 -4.73
CA SER A 62 -21.89 5.14 -6.01
C SER A 62 -22.65 6.06 -6.95
N TRP A 63 -22.07 6.40 -8.10
CA TRP A 63 -22.72 7.25 -9.10
C TRP A 63 -23.24 6.38 -10.25
N PRO A 64 -24.47 6.60 -10.76
CA PRO A 64 -25.09 5.72 -11.76
C PRO A 64 -24.27 5.52 -13.05
N ASN A 65 -23.44 6.51 -13.41
CA ASN A 65 -22.75 6.57 -14.69
C ASN A 65 -21.24 6.26 -14.63
N LEU A 66 -20.68 5.93 -13.47
CA LEU A 66 -19.28 5.50 -13.37
C LEU A 66 -19.12 4.39 -12.33
N SER A 67 -18.39 3.35 -12.70
CA SER A 67 -18.05 2.24 -11.80
C SER A 67 -16.91 2.63 -10.85
N GLY A 68 -17.10 2.34 -9.55
CA GLY A 68 -16.07 2.47 -8.52
C GLY A 68 -16.41 3.46 -7.41
N PRO A 69 -15.81 3.29 -6.22
CA PRO A 69 -16.04 4.16 -5.06
C PRO A 69 -15.57 5.58 -5.32
N ARG A 70 -16.45 6.56 -5.08
CA ARG A 70 -16.12 8.00 -5.20
C ARG A 70 -15.64 8.55 -3.86
N PRO A 71 -14.67 9.48 -3.88
CA PRO A 71 -14.36 10.29 -2.71
C PRO A 71 -15.62 11.06 -2.29
N ILE A 72 -15.95 11.00 -1.00
CA ILE A 72 -17.10 11.71 -0.43
C ILE A 72 -16.68 13.16 -0.15
N SER A 73 -17.56 14.12 -0.45
CA SER A 73 -17.31 15.51 -0.09
C SER A 73 -17.37 15.70 1.44
N LYS A 74 -16.63 16.67 1.99
CA LYS A 74 -16.67 16.95 3.44
C LYS A 74 -18.09 17.22 3.96
N LEU A 75 -18.93 17.85 3.14
CA LEU A 75 -20.32 18.15 3.50
C LEU A 75 -21.16 16.88 3.55
N ASN A 76 -21.04 16.01 2.53
CA ASN A 76 -21.76 14.73 2.51
C ASN A 76 -21.33 13.81 3.66
N TYR A 77 -20.04 13.79 4.00
CA TYR A 77 -19.56 13.05 5.18
C TYR A 77 -20.23 13.56 6.46
N ARG A 78 -20.36 14.88 6.61
CA ARG A 78 -21.00 15.49 7.79
C ARG A 78 -22.48 15.13 7.87
N ASP A 79 -23.20 15.23 6.75
CA ASP A 79 -24.62 14.87 6.70
C ASP A 79 -24.82 13.39 7.04
N TRP A 80 -23.95 12.51 6.55
CA TRP A 80 -23.97 11.09 6.88
C TRP A 80 -23.64 10.84 8.35
N ALA A 81 -22.66 11.53 8.92
CA ALA A 81 -22.32 11.39 10.33
C ALA A 81 -23.44 11.89 11.25
N GLU A 82 -24.14 12.97 10.88
CA GLU A 82 -25.27 13.52 11.64
C GLU A 82 -26.53 12.65 11.52
N GLN A 83 -26.75 11.98 10.39
CA GLN A 83 -27.91 11.10 10.15
C GLN A 83 -27.63 9.62 10.41
N ASN A 84 -26.41 9.27 10.82
CA ASN A 84 -26.00 7.90 11.03
C ASN A 84 -26.68 7.29 12.27
N THR A 85 -27.38 6.19 12.07
CA THR A 85 -28.02 5.38 13.12
C THR A 85 -27.56 3.93 13.13
N VAL A 86 -26.70 3.55 12.18
CA VAL A 86 -26.33 2.15 11.91
C VAL A 86 -24.89 1.85 12.37
N PHE A 87 -23.99 2.83 12.28
CA PHE A 87 -22.59 2.69 12.70
C PHE A 87 -22.36 3.35 14.06
N GLU A 88 -21.60 2.68 14.92
CA GLU A 88 -21.25 3.19 16.25
C GLU A 88 -20.29 4.39 16.18
N LEU A 89 -19.35 4.36 15.22
CA LEU A 89 -18.35 5.40 14.97
C LEU A 89 -18.12 5.53 13.45
N THR A 90 -18.00 6.77 12.97
CA THR A 90 -17.66 7.09 11.58
C THR A 90 -16.45 8.01 11.54
N ALA A 91 -15.51 7.73 10.64
CA ALA A 91 -14.31 8.54 10.43
C ALA A 91 -14.05 8.72 8.93
N ALA A 92 -13.56 9.90 8.55
CA ALA A 92 -13.11 10.18 7.19
C ALA A 92 -11.59 9.97 7.07
N ALA A 93 -11.17 9.25 6.05
CA ALA A 93 -9.76 9.06 5.71
C ALA A 93 -9.53 9.41 4.24
N ARG A 94 -8.44 10.13 3.96
CA ARG A 94 -8.01 10.49 2.61
C ARG A 94 -6.59 10.00 2.38
N TRP A 95 -6.35 9.45 1.20
CA TRP A 95 -5.03 8.94 0.80
C TRP A 95 -4.11 10.04 0.25
N TRP A 96 -4.68 11.14 -0.25
CA TRP A 96 -3.94 12.27 -0.81
C TRP A 96 -4.53 13.61 -0.37
N THR A 97 -3.64 14.60 -0.25
CA THR A 97 -4.00 15.98 0.08
C THR A 97 -4.04 16.85 -1.16
N VAL A 98 -5.20 17.48 -1.41
CA VAL A 98 -5.35 18.56 -2.39
C VAL A 98 -5.45 19.85 -1.60
N THR A 99 -4.56 20.80 -1.91
CA THR A 99 -4.62 22.18 -1.40
C THR A 99 -5.31 23.03 -2.46
N LEU A 100 -6.47 23.59 -2.12
CA LEU A 100 -7.14 24.55 -2.99
C LEU A 100 -6.62 25.94 -2.64
N SER A 101 -5.71 26.50 -3.46
CA SER A 101 -5.29 27.90 -3.32
C SER A 101 -6.20 28.79 -4.16
N SER A 102 -7.41 29.09 -3.66
CA SER A 102 -8.22 30.19 -4.20
C SER A 102 -8.35 31.26 -3.12
N GLY A 103 -7.51 32.29 -3.19
CA GLY A 103 -7.40 33.37 -2.21
C GLY A 103 -6.26 33.16 -1.21
N ASP A 104 -5.71 34.25 -0.68
CA ASP A 104 -4.39 34.41 -0.01
C ASP A 104 -4.03 33.47 1.16
N GLU A 105 -4.85 32.47 1.49
CA GLU A 105 -4.51 31.46 2.49
C GLU A 105 -4.83 30.02 2.02
N PRO A 106 -3.86 29.09 2.08
CA PRO A 106 -4.09 27.69 1.75
C PRO A 106 -4.98 27.03 2.80
N VAL A 107 -6.21 26.68 2.42
CA VAL A 107 -7.12 25.90 3.26
C VAL A 107 -6.91 24.42 3.01
N PHE A 108 -6.39 23.72 4.03
CA PHE A 108 -6.30 22.26 4.04
C PHE A 108 -7.67 21.67 4.41
N LEU A 109 -8.35 21.07 3.42
CA LEU A 109 -9.58 20.33 3.67
C LEU A 109 -9.22 18.97 4.26
N VAL A 110 -9.19 18.85 5.59
CA VAL A 110 -9.14 17.56 6.33
C VAL A 110 -10.33 16.70 5.96
#